data_AF-A0A2S9J3G6-F1
#
_entry.id   AF-A0A2S9J3G6-F1
#
_cell.length_a   1.000
_cell.length_b   1.000
_cell.length_c   1.000
_cell.angle_alpha   90.00
_cell.angle_beta   90.00
_cell.angle_gamma   90.00
#
_symmetry.space_group_name_H-M   'P 1'
#
loop_
_entity.id
_entity.type
_entity.pdbx_description
1 polymer ?
#
loop_
_entity_poly.entity_id
_entity_poly.type
_entity_poly.pdbx_seq_one_letter_code
_entity_poly.pdbx_strand_id
1 'polypeptide(L)'
;MNKYVLIFKTSIRTILERSHLIAKLYQVSKDIKFATVDLDDEDFILRIESTQRNEDFISRFLHLEGHKVAFLAAFEKDEHGRPLTVSHFRE
;
A
#
# COMPACT_ATOMS: atom_id res chain seq x y z
N MET A 1 -3.02 -3.61 -18.61
CA MET A 1 -3.16 -2.62 -17.54
C MET A 1 -2.16 -2.97 -16.46
N ASN A 2 -1.23 -2.07 -16.16
CA ASN A 2 -0.17 -2.34 -15.19
C ASN A 2 -0.79 -2.47 -13.79
N LYS A 3 -0.29 -3.42 -13.00
CA LYS A 3 -0.69 -3.63 -11.61
C LYS A 3 0.50 -3.31 -10.74
N TYR A 4 0.38 -2.33 -9.88
CA TYR A 4 1.42 -1.97 -8.93
C TYR A 4 1.04 -2.47 -7.55
N VAL A 5 2.03 -2.97 -6.82
CA VAL A 5 1.92 -3.29 -5.39
C VAL A 5 2.82 -2.35 -4.63
N LEU A 6 2.22 -1.55 -3.76
CA LEU A 6 2.90 -0.59 -2.90
C LEU A 6 2.86 -1.12 -1.47
N ILE A 7 4.02 -1.15 -0.83
CA ILE A 7 4.20 -1.65 0.52
C ILE A 7 4.64 -0.50 1.42
N PHE A 8 3.91 -0.30 2.51
CA PHE A 8 4.20 0.70 3.52
C PHE A 8 4.25 0.05 4.90
N LYS A 9 5.15 0.53 5.74
CA LYS A 9 5.03 0.37 7.19
C LYS A 9 4.01 1.38 7.69
N THR A 10 3.09 0.99 8.57
CA THR A 10 2.09 1.91 9.13
C THR A 10 1.98 1.84 10.65
N SER A 11 1.43 2.89 11.26
CA SER A 11 1.09 2.91 12.69
C SER A 11 -0.29 2.35 13.02
N ILE A 12 -1.00 1.79 12.03
CA ILE A 12 -2.36 1.24 12.20
C ILE A 12 -2.28 -0.11 12.89
N ARG A 13 -2.91 -0.21 14.07
CA ARG A 13 -2.81 -1.40 14.94
C ARG A 13 -4.14 -2.06 15.23
N THR A 14 -5.25 -1.41 14.88
CA THR A 14 -6.59 -1.90 15.22
C THR A 14 -7.40 -2.25 13.98
N ILE A 15 -8.30 -3.22 14.13
CA ILE A 15 -9.26 -3.62 13.08
C ILE A 15 -10.14 -2.44 12.66
N LEU A 16 -10.49 -1.56 13.61
CA LEU A 16 -11.32 -0.39 13.37
C LEU A 16 -10.60 0.63 12.49
N GLU A 17 -9.37 1.02 12.86
CA GLU A 17 -8.56 1.93 12.07
C GLU A 17 -8.28 1.37 10.67
N ARG A 18 -7.95 0.08 10.56
CA ARG A 18 -7.76 -0.59 9.28
C ARG A 18 -9.00 -0.47 8.39
N SER A 19 -10.17 -0.81 8.93
CA SER A 19 -11.42 -0.77 8.17
C SER A 19 -11.77 0.65 7.73
N HIS A 20 -11.58 1.62 8.61
CA HIS A 20 -11.83 3.03 8.33
C HIS A 20 -10.88 3.57 7.25
N LEU A 21 -9.59 3.28 7.35
CA LEU A 21 -8.60 3.69 6.36
C LEU A 21 -8.92 3.11 4.98
N ILE A 22 -9.14 1.79 4.89
CA ILE A 22 -9.39 1.10 3.62
C ILE A 22 -10.64 1.69 2.94
N ALA A 23 -11.71 1.95 3.71
CA ALA A 23 -12.91 2.58 3.17
C ALA A 23 -12.61 3.94 2.54
N LYS A 24 -11.82 4.79 3.22
CA LYS A 24 -11.45 6.11 2.69
C LYS A 24 -10.54 6.01 1.47
N LEU A 25 -9.55 5.10 1.46
CA LEU A 25 -8.68 4.87 0.32
C LEU A 25 -9.48 4.56 -0.97
N TYR A 26 -10.49 3.69 -0.86
CA TYR A 26 -11.37 3.39 -2.00
C TYR A 26 -12.28 4.55 -2.40
N GLN A 27 -12.64 5.44 -1.48
CA GLN A 27 -13.40 6.65 -1.81
C GLN A 27 -12.57 7.69 -2.56
N VAL A 28 -11.31 7.88 -2.17
CA VAL A 28 -10.45 8.95 -2.71
C VAL A 28 -9.70 8.54 -3.98
N SER A 29 -9.55 7.25 -4.27
CA SER A 29 -8.81 6.78 -5.44
C SER A 29 -9.47 5.58 -6.12
N LYS A 30 -9.87 5.78 -7.39
CA LYS A 30 -10.41 4.71 -8.27
C LYS A 30 -9.31 3.78 -8.80
N ASP A 31 -8.05 4.19 -8.68
CA ASP A 31 -6.90 3.41 -9.11
C ASP A 31 -6.58 2.28 -8.12
N ILE A 32 -6.93 2.44 -6.85
CA ILE A 32 -6.74 1.41 -5.83
C ILE A 32 -7.76 0.29 -6.07
N LYS A 33 -7.25 -0.93 -6.27
CA LYS A 33 -8.05 -2.15 -6.48
C LYS A 33 -8.14 -2.99 -5.23
N PHE A 34 -7.11 -2.94 -4.40
CA PHE A 34 -7.04 -3.67 -3.15
C PHE A 34 -6.18 -2.92 -2.14
N ALA A 35 -6.57 -2.94 -0.88
CA ALA A 35 -5.78 -2.42 0.24
C ALA A 35 -6.01 -3.29 1.47
N THR A 36 -4.95 -3.62 2.20
CA THR A 36 -5.03 -4.34 3.47
C THR A 36 -3.89 -3.95 4.40
N VAL A 37 -4.13 -4.04 5.71
CA VAL A 37 -3.09 -3.94 6.74
C VAL A 37 -2.97 -5.30 7.40
N ASP A 38 -1.76 -5.85 7.40
CA ASP A 38 -1.44 -7.02 8.20
C ASP A 38 -1.28 -6.59 9.66
N LEU A 39 -2.17 -7.11 10.52
CA LEU A 39 -2.20 -6.78 11.96
C LEU A 39 -1.49 -7.84 12.81
N ASP A 40 -1.15 -8.98 12.21
CA ASP A 40 -0.42 -10.06 12.88
C ASP A 40 1.10 -9.88 12.70
N ASP A 41 1.50 -9.15 11.66
CA ASP A 41 2.88 -8.76 11.40
C ASP A 41 3.40 -7.69 12.38
N GLU A 42 4.58 -7.90 12.95
CA GLU A 42 5.21 -6.98 13.93
C GLU A 42 5.46 -5.57 13.35
N ASP A 43 5.62 -5.48 12.03
CA ASP A 43 5.88 -4.22 11.35
C ASP A 43 4.60 -3.51 10.86
N PHE A 44 3.42 -4.09 11.05
CA PHE A 44 2.13 -3.53 10.61
C PHE A 44 2.16 -3.09 9.15
N ILE A 45 2.25 -4.07 8.25
CA ILE A 45 2.46 -3.80 6.82
C ILE A 45 1.13 -3.45 6.13
N LEU A 46 1.09 -2.25 5.55
CA LEU A 46 0.03 -1.83 4.62
C LEU A 46 0.44 -2.19 3.20
N ARG A 47 -0.36 -3.06 2.57
CA ARG A 47 -0.24 -3.43 1.15
C ARG A 47 -1.37 -2.77 0.37
N ILE A 48 -1.01 -2.07 -0.71
CA ILE A 48 -1.94 -1.45 -1.64
C ILE A 48 -1.65 -1.95 -3.05
N GLU A 49 -2.68 -2.42 -3.74
CA GLU A 49 -2.62 -2.74 -5.17
C GLU A 49 -3.37 -1.68 -5.97
N SER A 50 -2.70 -1.11 -6.97
CA SER A 50 -3.23 -0.01 -7.77
C SER A 50 -2.90 -0.14 -9.25
N THR A 51 -3.68 0.54 -10.10
CA THR A 51 -3.41 0.62 -11.56
C THR A 51 -2.34 1.64 -11.93
N GLN A 52 -1.94 2.48 -10.97
CA GLN A 52 -0.92 3.51 -11.14
C GLN A 52 0.01 3.55 -9.93
N ARG A 53 1.26 3.97 -10.16
CA ARG A 53 2.28 4.11 -9.11
C ARG A 53 2.10 5.46 -8.38
N ASN A 54 1.17 5.48 -7.43
CA ASN A 54 0.72 6.70 -6.74
C ASN A 54 1.22 6.78 -5.29
N GLU A 55 2.49 6.41 -5.05
CA GLU A 55 3.07 6.33 -3.70
C GLU A 55 3.08 7.66 -2.95
N ASP A 56 3.39 8.78 -3.62
CA ASP A 56 3.40 10.11 -3.00
C ASP A 56 2.00 10.53 -2.54
N PHE A 57 0.99 10.36 -3.42
CA PHE A 57 -0.41 10.64 -3.08
C PHE A 57 -0.87 9.83 -1.88
N ILE A 58 -0.63 8.51 -1.89
CA ILE A 58 -1.01 7.61 -0.81
C ILE A 58 -0.30 8.01 0.48
N SER A 59 1.01 8.27 0.45
CA SER A 59 1.78 8.67 1.63
C SER A 59 1.22 9.95 2.25
N ARG A 60 0.94 10.97 1.43
CA ARG A 60 0.35 12.24 1.90
C ARG A 60 -1.05 12.05 2.47
N PHE A 61 -1.88 11.27 1.79
CA PHE A 61 -3.23 10.96 2.25
C PHE A 61 -3.21 10.29 3.63
N LEU A 62 -2.37 9.27 3.81
CA LEU A 62 -2.23 8.55 5.07
C LEU A 62 -1.73 9.46 6.20
N HIS A 63 -0.81 10.38 5.89
CA HIS A 63 -0.34 11.38 6.84
C HIS A 63 -1.43 12.37 7.27
N LEU A 64 -2.26 12.83 6.33
CA LEU A 64 -3.41 13.72 6.61
C LEU A 64 -4.48 13.04 7.47
N GLU A 65 -4.63 11.73 7.33
CA GLU A 65 -5.49 10.89 8.17
C GLU A 65 -4.92 10.63 9.57
N GLY A 66 -3.74 11.18 9.89
CA GLY A 66 -3.10 11.09 11.20
C GLY A 66 -2.27 9.81 11.39
N HIS A 67 -2.03 9.04 10.33
CA HIS A 67 -1.24 7.82 10.39
C HIS A 67 0.23 8.09 10.03
N LYS A 68 1.14 7.51 10.81
CA LYS A 68 2.58 7.52 10.48
C LYS A 68 2.83 6.38 9.50
N VAL A 69 3.40 6.71 8.34
CA VAL A 69 3.69 5.73 7.30
C VAL A 69 5.10 5.91 6.75
N ALA A 70 5.74 4.79 6.41
CA ALA A 70 7.01 4.77 5.72
C ALA A 70 6.88 3.87 4.49
N PHE A 71 7.18 4.41 3.32
CA PHE A 71 7.22 3.62 2.09
C PHE A 71 8.41 2.66 2.14
N LEU A 72 8.15 1.37 1.87
CA LEU A 72 9.16 0.33 1.90
C LEU A 72 9.55 -0.13 0.49
N ALA A 73 8.56 -0.42 -0.36
CA ALA A 73 8.80 -0.93 -1.70
C ALA A 73 7.61 -0.76 -2.64
N ALA A 74 7.90 -0.76 -3.95
CA ALA A 74 6.92 -0.87 -5.01
C ALA A 74 7.34 -1.92 -6.03
N PHE A 75 6.39 -2.72 -6.49
CA PHE A 75 6.61 -3.75 -7.51
C PHE A 75 5.54 -3.66 -8.58
N GLU A 76 5.90 -3.88 -9.84
CA GLU A 76 4.91 -4.12 -10.90
C GLU A 76 4.59 -5.63 -10.94
N LYS A 77 3.32 -5.98 -11.11
CA LYS A 77 2.82 -7.35 -11.27
C LYS A 77 2.42 -7.60 -12.72
N ASP A 78 2.79 -8.76 -13.24
CA ASP A 78 2.26 -9.26 -14.49
C ASP A 78 0.80 -9.73 -14.36
N GLU A 79 0.21 -10.13 -15.48
CA GLU A 79 -1.16 -10.66 -15.55
C GLU A 79 -1.38 -11.92 -14.68
N HIS A 80 -0.31 -12.66 -14.38
CA HIS A 80 -0.29 -13.83 -13.50
C HIS A 80 0.10 -13.49 -12.05
N GLY A 81 0.26 -12.20 -11.71
CA GLY A 81 0.56 -11.73 -10.36
C GLY A 81 2.03 -11.87 -9.95
N ARG A 82 2.94 -12.20 -10.86
CA ARG A 82 4.39 -12.30 -10.57
C ARG A 82 5.04 -10.92 -10.64
N PRO A 83 6.03 -10.62 -9.78
CA PRO A 83 6.74 -9.35 -9.83
C PRO A 83 7.56 -9.24 -11.13
N LEU A 84 7.33 -8.19 -11.90
CA LEU A 84 7.99 -7.90 -13.18
C LEU A 84 9.39 -7.28 -13.00
N THR A 85 9.78 -6.94 -11.78
CA THR A 85 11.13 -6.42 -11.51
C THR A 85 11.55 -6.69 -10.07
N VAL A 86 12.45 -7.67 -9.88
CA VAL A 86 13.36 -7.72 -8.74
C VAL A 86 14.60 -6.92 -9.15
N SER A 87 14.59 -5.61 -8.91
CA SER A 87 15.85 -4.86 -8.92
C SER A 87 16.61 -5.27 -7.66
N HIS A 88 17.53 -6.21 -7.85
CA HIS A 88 18.48 -6.65 -6.84
C HIS A 88 19.30 -5.43 -6.41
N PHE A 89 18.99 -4.83 -5.26
CA PHE A 89 19.95 -3.94 -4.60
C PHE A 89 21.07 -4.84 -4.08
N ARG A 90 22.13 -4.97 -4.88
CA ARG A 90 23.43 -5.46 -4.44
C ARG A 90 24.14 -4.28 -3.79
N GLU A 91 24.35 -4.36 -2.48
CA GLU A 91 25.44 -3.65 -1.79
C GLU A 91 26.79 -4.30 -2.15
#